data_AF-Q3S326-F1
#
_entry.id   AF-Q3S326-F1
#
_cell.length_a   1.000
_cell.length_b   1.000
_cell.length_c   1.000
_cell.angle_alpha   90.00
_cell.angle_beta   90.00
_cell.angle_gamma   90.00
#
_symmetry.space_group_name_H-M   'P 1'
#
loop_
_entity.id
_entity.type
_entity.pdbx_description
1 polymer ?
#
loop_
_entity_poly.entity_id
_entity_poly.type
_entity_poly.pdbx_seq_one_letter_code
_entity_poly.pdbx_strand_id
1 'polypeptide(L)'
;SYFHETIWKGVPKFLRRVDTALKNIGIDERVPYNAPLIQFSSWMGGDRDGNPRVTPEVTRDVCLLARMMAANLYCSQIEDLMFELSMWRCSDELRVRADELHRSSKRDAKHYIEFWKTIPPNEPYRVILGDVRDKLYQTRERSRHMLAHGICDIPEEATYTNIEQFLEPLELCYRSLCACGDRPIADGSLLDFLRQVSTFGLSLVKLDIRQESDRHTDVLDAITKHLDIGSYRDWSEERRQEWLLSELASKRPLFGADLPKTEEIADVLDTFHVLAELPSDCFGAYIISMATAPSDVLAVELLQRECKVRQPLRVVPLFEKLADLEAAPAAVARLFSIDWYKNRIQGKQEVMIGYSDSGKDAGRLSAAWQLYKAQEELIKVAKEYGVKLTMFHGRGGTVGRGGGPTHLAILSQP
;
A
#
# COMPACT_ATOMS: atom_id res chain seq x y z
N SER A 1 -13.15 9.09 7.74
CA SER A 1 -14.07 9.15 8.90
C SER A 1 -13.90 7.94 9.83
N TYR A 2 -14.19 6.71 9.42
CA TYR A 2 -14.07 5.51 10.28
C TYR A 2 -12.69 5.30 10.92
N PHE A 3 -11.61 5.70 10.23
CA PHE A 3 -10.26 5.71 10.82
C PHE A 3 -10.20 6.55 12.09
N HIS A 4 -10.58 7.81 11.99
CA HIS A 4 -10.57 8.75 13.11
C HIS A 4 -11.51 8.31 14.25
N GLU A 5 -12.72 7.84 13.90
CA GLU A 5 -13.74 7.52 14.90
C GLU A 5 -13.46 6.22 15.66
N THR A 6 -13.02 5.15 14.96
CA THR A 6 -12.98 3.81 15.57
C THR A 6 -11.74 2.99 15.25
N ILE A 7 -11.30 2.93 13.99
CA ILE A 7 -10.25 1.99 13.57
C ILE A 7 -8.90 2.37 14.20
N TRP A 8 -8.57 3.66 14.27
CA TRP A 8 -7.31 4.15 14.84
C TRP A 8 -7.04 3.65 16.25
N LYS A 9 -8.06 3.70 17.11
CA LYS A 9 -7.99 3.21 18.50
C LYS A 9 -8.32 1.72 18.61
N GLY A 10 -9.10 1.19 17.68
CA GLY A 10 -9.55 -0.20 17.67
C GLY A 10 -8.43 -1.20 17.39
N VAL A 11 -7.54 -0.90 16.43
CA VAL A 11 -6.42 -1.76 16.05
C VAL A 11 -5.48 -2.08 17.24
N PRO A 12 -4.86 -1.10 17.92
CA PRO A 12 -3.96 -1.39 19.04
C PRO A 12 -4.68 -2.11 20.19
N LYS A 13 -5.95 -1.76 20.45
CA LYS A 13 -6.79 -2.46 21.44
C LYS A 13 -7.00 -3.93 21.11
N PHE A 14 -7.23 -4.25 19.84
CA PHE A 14 -7.32 -5.64 19.37
C PHE A 14 -5.97 -6.36 19.49
N LEU A 15 -4.87 -5.74 19.07
CA LEU A 15 -3.54 -6.35 19.18
C LEU A 15 -3.14 -6.62 20.64
N ARG A 16 -3.53 -5.75 21.58
CA ARG A 16 -3.39 -5.98 23.02
C ARG A 16 -4.23 -7.17 23.53
N ARG A 17 -5.39 -7.40 22.93
CA ARG A 17 -6.19 -8.61 23.19
C ARG A 17 -5.49 -9.86 22.68
N VAL A 18 -4.82 -9.80 21.52
CA VAL A 18 -4.00 -10.90 21.00
C VAL A 18 -2.86 -11.21 21.98
N ASP A 19 -2.14 -10.21 22.47
CA ASP A 19 -1.08 -10.42 23.49
C ASP A 19 -1.62 -11.15 24.73
N THR A 20 -2.82 -10.77 25.19
CA THR A 20 -3.47 -11.40 26.34
C THR A 20 -3.86 -12.85 26.06
N ALA A 21 -4.38 -13.13 24.85
CA ALA A 21 -4.73 -14.48 24.43
C ALA A 21 -3.49 -15.37 24.31
N LEU A 22 -2.39 -14.85 23.76
CA LEU A 22 -1.09 -15.55 23.68
C LEU A 22 -0.56 -15.91 25.07
N LYS A 23 -0.61 -14.96 26.02
CA LYS A 23 -0.22 -15.21 27.39
C LYS A 23 -1.03 -16.32 28.06
N ASN A 24 -2.35 -16.35 27.81
CA ASN A 24 -3.23 -17.38 28.37
C ASN A 24 -2.97 -18.79 27.82
N ILE A 25 -2.28 -18.92 26.69
CA ILE A 25 -1.85 -20.21 26.13
C ILE A 25 -0.36 -20.50 26.37
N GLY A 26 0.30 -19.73 27.24
CA GLY A 26 1.68 -19.96 27.69
C GLY A 26 2.76 -19.24 26.87
N ILE A 27 2.40 -18.30 26.00
CA ILE A 27 3.37 -17.48 25.25
C ILE A 27 3.52 -16.12 25.97
N ASP A 28 4.64 -15.93 26.65
CA ASP A 28 4.94 -14.70 27.42
C ASP A 28 5.39 -13.52 26.53
N GLU A 29 5.68 -13.77 25.26
CA GLU A 29 6.01 -12.73 24.28
C GLU A 29 4.75 -12.05 23.73
N ARG A 30 4.87 -10.74 23.49
CA ARG A 30 3.85 -9.97 22.76
C ARG A 30 4.02 -10.17 21.26
N VAL A 31 2.95 -9.95 20.50
CA VAL A 31 3.08 -9.80 19.05
C VAL A 31 4.05 -8.65 18.76
N PRO A 32 5.12 -8.87 17.97
CA PRO A 32 6.05 -7.80 17.58
C PRO A 32 5.28 -6.60 17.03
N TYR A 33 5.62 -5.39 17.46
CA TYR A 33 4.86 -4.19 17.09
C TYR A 33 4.86 -3.92 15.58
N ASN A 34 5.91 -4.37 14.88
CA ASN A 34 6.12 -4.22 13.45
C ASN A 34 5.54 -5.39 12.62
N ALA A 35 4.85 -6.36 13.25
CA ALA A 35 4.20 -7.43 12.52
C ALA A 35 2.92 -6.90 11.83
N PRO A 36 2.81 -6.96 10.49
CA PRO A 36 1.69 -6.39 9.75
C PRO A 36 0.45 -7.31 9.78
N LEU A 37 -0.12 -7.55 10.96
CA LEU A 37 -1.25 -8.47 11.16
C LEU A 37 -2.55 -7.97 10.51
N ILE A 38 -2.77 -6.66 10.56
CA ILE A 38 -3.92 -5.98 9.96
C ILE A 38 -3.36 -4.83 9.13
N GLN A 39 -3.83 -4.73 7.89
CA GLN A 39 -3.47 -3.66 6.96
C GLN A 39 -4.75 -3.17 6.29
N PHE A 40 -4.76 -1.92 5.85
CA PHE A 40 -5.90 -1.32 5.18
C PHE A 40 -5.50 -0.81 3.80
N SER A 41 -6.36 -1.07 2.81
CA SER A 41 -6.25 -0.55 1.47
C SER A 41 -7.49 0.27 1.11
N SER A 42 -7.41 1.05 0.04
CA SER A 42 -8.51 1.83 -0.49
C SER A 42 -8.54 1.75 -2.01
N TRP A 43 -9.74 1.79 -2.58
CA TRP A 43 -9.98 1.96 -4.02
C TRP A 43 -10.45 3.39 -4.36
N MET A 44 -10.81 4.19 -3.36
CA MET A 44 -11.37 5.53 -3.55
C MET A 44 -10.32 6.46 -4.16
N GLY A 45 -10.50 6.82 -5.44
CA GLY A 45 -9.57 7.63 -6.23
C GLY A 45 -8.49 6.84 -6.97
N GLY A 46 -8.51 5.50 -6.88
CA GLY A 46 -7.61 4.60 -7.62
C GLY A 46 -8.32 3.70 -8.63
N ASP A 47 -9.57 3.30 -8.32
CA ASP A 47 -10.43 2.53 -9.22
C ASP A 47 -11.05 3.43 -10.30
N ARG A 48 -10.57 3.30 -11.54
CA ARG A 48 -11.02 4.06 -12.72
C ARG A 48 -11.73 3.20 -13.77
N ASP A 49 -11.90 1.92 -13.49
CA ASP A 49 -12.61 0.97 -14.34
C ASP A 49 -14.05 1.43 -14.58
N GLY A 50 -14.39 1.72 -15.84
CA GLY A 50 -15.68 2.27 -16.25
C GLY A 50 -16.03 3.65 -15.67
N ASN A 51 -15.06 4.38 -15.09
CA ASN A 51 -15.31 5.66 -14.42
C ASN A 51 -14.31 6.75 -14.81
N PRO A 52 -14.58 7.54 -15.87
CA PRO A 52 -13.68 8.59 -16.35
C PRO A 52 -13.52 9.78 -15.39
N ARG A 53 -14.30 9.84 -14.29
CA ARG A 53 -14.14 10.88 -13.26
C ARG A 53 -12.94 10.64 -12.36
N VAL A 54 -12.37 9.44 -12.35
CA VAL A 54 -11.14 9.13 -11.59
C VAL A 54 -9.95 9.38 -12.51
N THR A 55 -9.52 10.63 -12.55
CA THR A 55 -8.39 11.09 -13.37
C THR A 55 -7.05 10.85 -12.66
N PRO A 56 -5.90 10.98 -13.35
CA PRO A 56 -4.59 10.94 -12.71
C PRO A 56 -4.42 11.98 -11.59
N GLU A 57 -4.99 13.18 -11.75
CA GLU A 57 -5.00 14.23 -10.72
C GLU A 57 -5.77 13.80 -9.47
N VAL A 58 -6.96 13.20 -9.64
CA VAL A 58 -7.73 12.65 -8.51
C VAL A 58 -6.92 11.63 -7.73
N THR A 59 -6.19 10.74 -8.42
CA THR A 59 -5.29 9.77 -7.77
C THR A 59 -4.19 10.47 -6.97
N ARG A 60 -3.58 11.53 -7.51
CA ARG A 60 -2.58 12.32 -6.79
C ARG A 60 -3.18 12.95 -5.52
N ASP A 61 -4.33 13.58 -5.67
CA ASP A 61 -5.00 14.28 -4.58
C ASP A 61 -5.36 13.36 -3.43
N VAL A 62 -5.94 12.18 -3.70
CA VAL A 62 -6.31 11.24 -2.64
C VAL A 62 -5.08 10.68 -1.91
N CYS A 63 -3.95 10.48 -2.59
CA CYS A 63 -2.70 10.07 -1.95
C CYS A 63 -2.17 11.18 -1.02
N LEU A 64 -2.14 12.43 -1.49
CA LEU A 64 -1.72 13.58 -0.66
C LEU A 64 -2.65 13.81 0.53
N LEU A 65 -3.96 13.68 0.33
CA LEU A 65 -4.97 13.75 1.39
C LEU A 65 -4.75 12.64 2.43
N ALA A 66 -4.50 11.40 2.01
CA ALA A 66 -4.28 10.30 2.92
C ALA A 66 -3.03 10.50 3.78
N ARG A 67 -1.93 11.01 3.20
CA ARG A 67 -0.71 11.39 3.95
C ARG A 67 -0.96 12.54 4.93
N MET A 68 -1.70 13.57 4.50
CA MET A 68 -2.08 14.68 5.36
C MET A 68 -2.94 14.21 6.55
N MET A 69 -3.90 13.31 6.32
CA MET A 69 -4.73 12.73 7.38
C MET A 69 -3.91 11.85 8.33
N ALA A 70 -2.96 11.05 7.82
CA ALA A 70 -2.05 10.27 8.64
C ALA A 70 -1.25 11.18 9.59
N ALA A 71 -0.58 12.19 9.04
CA ALA A 71 0.21 13.14 9.81
C ALA A 71 -0.62 13.87 10.86
N ASN A 72 -1.87 14.25 10.56
CA ASN A 72 -2.78 14.84 11.53
C ASN A 72 -3.08 13.92 12.73
N LEU A 73 -3.38 12.65 12.47
CA LEU A 73 -3.65 11.67 13.54
C LEU A 73 -2.42 11.43 14.41
N TYR A 74 -1.24 11.34 13.80
CA TYR A 74 0.02 11.22 14.52
C TYR A 74 0.35 12.47 15.35
N CYS A 75 0.12 13.68 14.83
CA CYS A 75 0.34 14.93 15.58
C CYS A 75 -0.51 15.02 16.84
N SER A 76 -1.78 14.60 16.79
CA SER A 76 -2.62 14.59 18.01
C SER A 76 -2.11 13.57 19.02
N GLN A 77 -1.71 12.38 18.57
CA GLN A 77 -1.31 11.28 19.44
C GLN A 77 0.09 11.46 20.05
N ILE A 78 1.00 12.14 19.34
CA ILE A 78 2.34 12.43 19.85
C ILE A 78 2.29 13.44 20.99
N GLU A 79 1.37 14.41 20.95
CA GLU A 79 1.18 15.37 22.05
C GLU A 79 0.72 14.69 23.34
N ASP A 80 -0.21 13.73 23.23
CA ASP A 80 -0.63 12.91 24.37
C ASP A 80 0.55 12.09 24.94
N LEU A 81 1.37 11.48 24.07
CA LEU A 81 2.59 10.77 24.49
C LEU A 81 3.60 11.69 25.18
N MET A 82 3.76 12.92 24.68
CA MET A 82 4.62 13.91 25.32
C MET A 82 4.11 14.23 26.73
N PHE A 83 2.80 14.33 26.95
CA PHE A 83 2.25 14.52 28.30
C PHE A 83 2.60 13.36 29.23
N GLU A 84 2.38 12.12 28.78
CA GLU A 84 2.60 10.89 29.58
C GLU A 84 4.08 10.61 29.88
N LEU A 85 4.98 10.74 28.89
CA LEU A 85 6.39 10.36 29.01
C LEU A 85 7.25 11.47 29.64
N SER A 86 6.92 11.85 30.87
CA SER A 86 7.63 12.89 31.68
C SER A 86 8.89 12.39 32.40
N MET A 87 9.33 11.17 32.12
CA MET A 87 10.44 10.51 32.82
C MET A 87 11.78 11.21 32.56
N TRP A 88 12.61 11.29 33.60
CA TRP A 88 13.96 11.85 33.53
C TRP A 88 15.05 10.77 33.45
N ARG A 89 14.75 9.53 33.86
CA ARG A 89 15.66 8.39 33.73
C ARG A 89 15.61 7.88 32.30
N CYS A 90 16.76 7.76 31.65
CA CYS A 90 16.88 7.24 30.29
C CYS A 90 18.23 6.54 30.09
N SER A 91 18.37 5.80 28.98
CA SER A 91 19.65 5.24 28.55
C SER A 91 20.62 6.34 28.11
N ASP A 92 21.92 6.01 28.12
CA ASP A 92 22.98 6.93 27.66
C ASP A 92 22.78 7.36 26.20
N GLU A 93 22.33 6.43 25.35
CA GLU A 93 22.04 6.68 23.94
C GLU A 93 20.93 7.73 23.77
N LEU A 94 19.81 7.58 24.50
CA LEU A 94 18.70 8.54 24.43
C LEU A 94 19.10 9.89 25.02
N ARG A 95 19.97 9.90 26.05
CA ARG A 95 20.52 11.14 26.63
C ARG A 95 21.31 11.94 25.60
N VAL A 96 22.24 11.29 24.90
CA VAL A 96 23.08 11.95 23.88
C VAL A 96 22.21 12.56 22.78
N ARG A 97 21.24 11.80 22.25
CA ARG A 97 20.34 12.29 21.21
C ARG A 97 19.47 13.46 21.69
N ALA A 98 18.96 13.40 22.92
CA ALA A 98 18.17 14.50 23.50
C ALA A 98 19.01 15.77 23.67
N ASP A 99 20.26 15.65 24.15
CA ASP A 99 21.18 16.77 24.31
C ASP A 99 21.55 17.42 22.96
N GLU A 100 21.77 16.62 21.92
CA GLU A 100 22.00 17.10 20.54
C GLU A 100 20.81 17.92 20.02
N LEU A 101 19.60 17.37 20.13
CA LEU A 101 18.37 18.02 19.67
C LEU A 101 18.08 19.30 20.45
N HIS A 102 18.33 19.31 21.76
CA HIS A 102 18.15 20.49 22.60
C HIS A 102 19.09 21.64 22.18
N ARG A 103 20.34 21.32 21.78
CA ARG A 103 21.30 22.33 21.29
C ARG A 103 20.94 22.85 19.89
N SER A 104 20.37 22.02 19.02
CA SER A 104 19.98 22.41 17.67
C SER A 104 18.62 23.09 17.59
N SER A 105 17.77 22.94 18.61
CA SER A 105 16.40 23.48 18.59
C SER A 105 16.41 25.01 18.52
N LYS A 106 15.80 25.55 17.45
CA LYS A 106 15.57 26.98 17.31
C LYS A 106 14.40 27.36 18.23
N ARG A 107 14.62 28.29 19.17
CA ARG A 107 13.66 28.72 20.23
C ARG A 107 12.35 29.36 19.72
N ASP A 108 12.12 29.45 18.43
CA ASP A 108 11.03 30.21 17.81
C ASP A 108 10.02 29.30 17.08
N ALA A 109 9.37 28.40 17.80
CA ALA A 109 8.21 27.68 17.26
C ALA A 109 6.91 28.42 17.62
N LYS A 110 6.48 29.35 16.75
CA LYS A 110 5.32 30.24 16.95
C LYS A 110 3.94 29.55 16.84
N HIS A 111 3.90 28.23 16.63
CA HIS A 111 2.68 27.51 16.24
C HIS A 111 2.06 26.62 17.32
N TYR A 112 2.64 26.57 18.52
CA TYR A 112 2.24 25.63 19.56
C TYR A 112 1.60 26.30 20.78
N ILE A 113 0.75 25.55 21.49
CA ILE A 113 0.19 25.94 22.80
C ILE A 113 1.36 26.27 23.74
N GLU A 114 1.19 27.29 24.59
CA GLU A 114 2.25 27.83 25.46
C GLU A 114 3.03 26.76 26.23
N PHE A 115 2.35 25.72 26.69
CA PHE A 115 2.92 24.60 27.43
C PHE A 115 4.08 23.90 26.69
N TRP A 116 4.07 23.89 25.35
CA TRP A 116 5.06 23.19 24.54
C TRP A 116 6.13 24.10 23.91
N LYS A 117 6.12 25.40 24.22
CA LYS A 117 7.08 26.37 23.66
C LYS A 117 8.51 26.12 24.12
N THR A 118 8.72 25.52 25.28
CA THR A 118 10.05 25.18 25.78
C THR A 118 10.00 23.86 26.54
N ILE A 119 10.74 22.87 26.06
CA ILE A 119 10.86 21.56 26.70
C ILE A 119 12.15 21.54 27.54
N PRO A 120 12.06 21.29 28.86
CA PRO A 120 13.24 21.19 29.70
C PRO A 120 14.16 20.02 29.30
N PRO A 121 15.50 20.18 29.31
CA PRO A 121 16.43 19.12 28.91
C PRO A 121 16.45 17.91 29.87
N ASN A 122 15.95 18.08 31.10
CA ASN A 122 15.78 16.99 32.07
C ASN A 122 14.58 16.07 31.75
N GLU A 123 13.84 16.35 30.67
CA GLU A 123 12.73 15.51 30.17
C GLU A 123 13.09 14.94 28.78
N PRO A 124 14.06 14.02 28.69
CA PRO A 124 14.69 13.66 27.43
C PRO A 124 13.74 12.99 26.43
N TYR A 125 12.75 12.21 26.90
CA TYR A 125 11.71 11.64 26.02
C TYR A 125 10.88 12.74 25.35
N ARG A 126 10.48 13.78 26.09
CA ARG A 126 9.73 14.91 25.52
C ARG A 126 10.55 15.68 24.51
N VAL A 127 11.87 15.80 24.68
CA VAL A 127 12.75 16.42 23.68
C VAL A 127 12.73 15.63 22.37
N ILE A 128 12.89 14.29 22.43
CA ILE A 128 12.81 13.44 21.24
C ILE A 128 11.43 13.56 20.58
N LEU A 129 10.35 13.37 21.35
CA LEU A 129 8.99 13.40 20.81
C LEU A 129 8.59 14.79 20.29
N GLY A 130 9.18 15.86 20.83
CA GLY A 130 9.03 17.23 20.33
C GLY A 130 9.59 17.38 18.91
N ASP A 131 10.79 16.85 18.64
CA ASP A 131 11.36 16.82 17.27
C ASP A 131 10.48 15.99 16.33
N VAL A 132 9.95 14.85 16.83
CA VAL A 132 9.03 14.01 16.06
C VAL A 132 7.76 14.77 15.67
N ARG A 133 7.15 15.49 16.62
CA ARG A 133 5.98 16.33 16.37
C ARG A 133 6.29 17.42 15.35
N ASP A 134 7.43 18.09 15.48
CA ASP A 134 7.83 19.18 14.58
C ASP A 134 7.99 18.67 13.13
N LYS A 135 8.63 17.50 12.93
CA LYS A 135 8.71 16.86 11.60
C LYS A 135 7.37 16.37 11.07
N LEU A 136 6.49 15.85 11.94
CA LEU A 136 5.11 15.48 11.54
C LEU A 136 4.31 16.71 11.08
N TYR A 137 4.47 17.84 11.77
CA TYR A 137 3.85 19.11 11.36
C TYR A 137 4.33 19.53 9.96
N GLN A 138 5.65 19.50 9.72
CA GLN A 138 6.20 19.81 8.39
C GLN A 138 5.72 18.82 7.32
N THR A 139 5.59 17.53 7.66
CA THR A 139 5.06 16.49 6.76
C THR A 139 3.60 16.78 6.37
N ARG A 140 2.79 17.20 7.34
CA ARG A 140 1.41 17.63 7.11
C ARG A 140 1.34 18.86 6.23
N GLU A 141 2.08 19.92 6.57
CA GLU A 141 2.06 21.17 5.81
C GLU A 141 2.58 20.96 4.38
N ARG A 142 3.62 20.14 4.19
CA ARG A 142 4.10 19.77 2.85
C ARG A 142 2.99 19.12 2.04
N SER A 143 2.29 18.14 2.61
CA SER A 143 1.16 17.47 1.94
C SER A 143 0.03 18.47 1.61
N ARG A 144 -0.27 19.40 2.52
CA ARG A 144 -1.30 20.44 2.32
C ARG A 144 -0.92 21.43 1.21
N HIS A 145 0.33 21.90 1.18
CA HIS A 145 0.83 22.82 0.15
C HIS A 145 0.86 22.16 -1.23
N MET A 146 1.35 20.91 -1.31
CA MET A 146 1.34 20.13 -2.54
C MET A 146 -0.09 19.95 -3.07
N LEU A 147 -1.06 19.66 -2.20
CA LEU A 147 -2.47 19.52 -2.58
C LEU A 147 -3.11 20.84 -3.04
N ALA A 148 -2.77 21.97 -2.42
CA ALA A 148 -3.40 23.26 -2.73
C ALA A 148 -2.76 23.97 -3.94
N HIS A 149 -1.47 23.78 -4.17
CA HIS A 149 -0.69 24.59 -5.12
C HIS A 149 0.24 23.79 -6.04
N GLY A 150 0.35 22.46 -5.85
CA GLY A 150 1.27 21.60 -6.61
C GLY A 150 2.76 21.77 -6.29
N ILE A 151 3.13 22.79 -5.50
CA ILE A 151 4.52 23.15 -5.17
C ILE A 151 4.61 23.43 -3.66
N CYS A 152 5.73 23.06 -3.05
CA CYS A 152 5.98 23.30 -1.64
C CYS A 152 7.45 23.70 -1.38
N ASP A 153 7.65 24.78 -0.61
CA ASP A 153 8.97 25.27 -0.20
C ASP A 153 9.56 24.50 0.99
N ILE A 154 8.76 23.67 1.68
CA ILE A 154 9.23 22.84 2.80
C ILE A 154 10.12 21.74 2.23
N PRO A 155 11.40 21.66 2.57
CA PRO A 155 12.32 20.65 2.03
C PRO A 155 11.95 19.23 2.49
N GLU A 156 12.28 18.20 1.71
CA GLU A 156 11.97 16.80 2.06
C GLU A 156 12.66 16.36 3.35
N GLU A 157 13.87 16.87 3.59
CA GLU A 157 14.69 16.58 4.77
C GLU A 157 14.06 17.08 6.08
N ALA A 158 13.11 18.02 6.00
CA ALA A 158 12.34 18.48 7.14
C ALA A 158 11.11 17.60 7.44
N THR A 159 10.85 16.57 6.63
CA THR A 159 9.65 15.73 6.69
C THR A 159 9.99 14.24 6.83
N TYR A 160 8.98 13.43 7.17
CA TYR A 160 9.09 11.97 7.09
C TYR A 160 8.78 11.49 5.67
N THR A 161 9.81 10.94 5.02
CA THR A 161 9.72 10.41 3.64
C THR A 161 9.50 8.90 3.61
N ASN A 162 9.94 8.19 4.66
CA ASN A 162 9.72 6.76 4.84
C ASN A 162 9.36 6.44 6.29
N ILE A 163 8.81 5.25 6.51
CA ILE A 163 8.32 4.82 7.82
C ILE A 163 9.45 4.57 8.82
N GLU A 164 10.62 4.14 8.35
CA GLU A 164 11.79 3.84 9.18
C GLU A 164 12.32 5.10 9.87
N GLN A 165 12.35 6.23 9.17
CA GLN A 165 12.69 7.54 9.75
C GLN A 165 11.74 7.91 10.91
N PHE A 166 10.47 7.55 10.79
CA PHE A 166 9.46 7.86 11.80
C PHE A 166 9.50 6.88 12.98
N LEU A 167 9.78 5.60 12.72
CA LEU A 167 9.91 4.57 13.75
C LEU A 167 11.18 4.71 14.61
N GLU A 168 12.32 5.11 14.03
CA GLU A 168 13.62 5.20 14.74
C GLU A 168 13.55 5.92 16.10
N PRO A 169 13.02 7.16 16.21
CA PRO A 169 12.95 7.85 17.49
C PRO A 169 11.97 7.21 18.48
N LEU A 170 10.93 6.53 17.99
CA LEU A 170 9.93 5.84 18.83
C LEU A 170 10.51 4.54 19.40
N GLU A 171 11.25 3.79 18.58
CA GLU A 171 11.97 2.59 18.99
C GLU A 171 13.10 2.92 19.96
N LEU A 172 13.79 4.06 19.77
CA LEU A 172 14.77 4.60 20.72
C LEU A 172 14.12 4.88 22.08
N CYS A 173 12.95 5.52 22.10
CA CYS A 173 12.17 5.71 23.33
C CYS A 173 11.81 4.36 23.99
N TYR A 174 11.31 3.40 23.20
CA TYR A 174 10.87 2.09 23.69
C TYR A 174 12.02 1.30 24.33
N ARG A 175 13.18 1.22 23.65
CA ARG A 175 14.36 0.50 24.17
C ARG A 175 14.95 1.18 25.40
N SER A 176 14.95 2.52 25.46
CA SER A 176 15.40 3.27 26.63
C SER A 176 14.52 3.00 27.86
N LEU A 177 13.19 3.04 27.70
CA LEU A 177 12.26 2.71 28.79
C LEU A 177 12.47 1.28 29.30
N CYS A 178 12.62 0.31 28.40
CA CYS A 178 12.89 -1.06 28.77
C CYS A 178 14.22 -1.20 29.55
N ALA A 179 15.28 -0.51 29.11
CA ALA A 179 16.59 -0.53 29.74
C ALA A 179 16.58 0.09 31.16
N CYS A 180 15.72 1.08 31.40
CA CYS A 180 15.57 1.72 32.71
C CYS A 180 14.63 0.97 33.68
N GLY A 181 14.10 -0.19 33.29
CA GLY A 181 13.15 -0.97 34.09
C GLY A 181 11.68 -0.55 33.93
N ASP A 182 11.40 0.40 33.05
CA ASP A 182 10.08 0.99 32.79
C ASP A 182 9.34 0.31 31.63
N ARG A 183 9.60 -0.99 31.39
CA ARG A 183 8.90 -1.78 30.35
C ARG A 183 7.36 -1.72 30.46
N PRO A 184 6.73 -1.74 31.65
CA PRO A 184 5.28 -1.57 31.77
C PRO A 184 4.77 -0.24 31.18
N ILE A 185 5.57 0.83 31.25
CA ILE A 185 5.25 2.12 30.63
C ILE A 185 5.43 2.04 29.12
N ALA A 186 6.53 1.44 28.65
CA ALA A 186 6.79 1.23 27.23
C ALA A 186 5.68 0.43 26.53
N ASP A 187 5.16 -0.61 27.21
CA ASP A 187 4.07 -1.47 26.75
C ASP A 187 2.67 -0.81 26.83
N GLY A 188 2.60 0.44 27.31
CA GLY A 188 1.39 1.27 27.36
C GLY A 188 1.11 1.96 26.04
N SER A 189 0.94 3.28 26.07
CA SER A 189 0.59 4.12 24.93
C SER A 189 1.66 4.13 23.83
N LEU A 190 2.95 4.02 24.20
CA LEU A 190 4.05 3.98 23.22
C LEU A 190 3.97 2.73 22.33
N LEU A 191 3.70 1.56 22.91
CA LEU A 191 3.50 0.33 22.14
C LEU A 191 2.27 0.40 21.23
N ASP A 192 1.18 1.02 21.72
CA ASP A 192 -0.01 1.25 20.89
C ASP A 192 0.32 2.15 19.70
N PHE A 193 1.13 3.19 19.93
CA PHE A 193 1.58 4.11 18.87
C PHE A 193 2.50 3.43 17.86
N LEU A 194 3.48 2.62 18.30
CA LEU A 194 4.35 1.83 17.41
C LEU A 194 3.52 0.88 16.52
N ARG A 195 2.49 0.25 17.08
CA ARG A 195 1.55 -0.60 16.34
C ARG A 195 0.71 0.19 15.34
N GLN A 196 0.27 1.40 15.70
CA GLN A 196 -0.44 2.29 14.78
C GLN A 196 0.45 2.69 13.60
N VAL A 197 1.69 3.11 13.85
CA VAL A 197 2.66 3.45 12.79
C VAL A 197 2.87 2.25 11.87
N SER A 198 3.10 1.06 12.43
CA SER A 198 3.31 -0.17 11.65
C SER A 198 2.07 -0.64 10.86
N THR A 199 0.86 -0.31 11.34
CA THR A 199 -0.40 -0.69 10.68
C THR A 199 -0.79 0.29 9.57
N PHE A 200 -0.65 1.59 9.84
CA PHE A 200 -1.19 2.65 8.99
C PHE A 200 -0.13 3.34 8.13
N GLY A 201 1.14 3.23 8.50
CA GLY A 201 2.26 3.89 7.82
C GLY A 201 2.07 5.40 7.69
N LEU A 202 2.68 5.99 6.67
CA LEU A 202 2.56 7.44 6.41
C LEU A 202 1.34 7.82 5.57
N SER A 203 0.52 6.85 5.14
CA SER A 203 -0.57 7.08 4.18
C SER A 203 -1.94 6.60 4.69
N LEU A 204 -2.07 6.07 5.91
CA LEU A 204 -3.24 5.37 6.48
C LEU A 204 -3.66 4.09 5.75
N VAL A 205 -3.80 4.20 4.43
CA VAL A 205 -4.22 3.15 3.51
C VAL A 205 -3.30 3.14 2.30
N LYS A 206 -3.10 1.95 1.73
CA LYS A 206 -2.51 1.81 0.40
C LYS A 206 -3.60 1.91 -0.66
N LEU A 207 -3.39 2.74 -1.69
CA LEU A 207 -4.33 2.90 -2.79
C LEU A 207 -4.08 1.82 -3.85
N ASP A 208 -5.07 0.98 -4.11
CA ASP A 208 -5.04 0.11 -5.28
C ASP A 208 -5.48 0.90 -6.51
N ILE A 209 -4.80 0.67 -7.64
CA ILE A 209 -5.13 1.23 -8.94
C ILE A 209 -5.84 0.15 -9.73
N ARG A 210 -6.98 0.45 -10.35
CA ARG A 210 -7.70 -0.54 -11.16
C ARG A 210 -8.11 0.03 -12.51
N GLN A 211 -7.77 -0.67 -13.58
CA GLN A 211 -8.13 -0.32 -14.96
C GLN A 211 -8.45 -1.59 -15.74
N GLU A 212 -9.30 -1.51 -16.76
CA GLU A 212 -9.64 -2.65 -17.62
C GLU A 212 -8.53 -2.99 -18.63
N SER A 213 -8.38 -4.27 -18.96
CA SER A 213 -7.36 -4.83 -19.85
C SER A 213 -7.35 -4.21 -21.26
N ASP A 214 -8.52 -3.92 -21.82
CA ASP A 214 -8.65 -3.35 -23.17
C ASP A 214 -7.99 -1.97 -23.29
N ARG A 215 -8.01 -1.16 -22.22
CA ARG A 215 -7.36 0.15 -22.19
C ARG A 215 -5.84 0.03 -22.26
N HIS A 216 -5.24 -1.03 -21.70
CA HIS A 216 -3.80 -1.30 -21.88
C HIS A 216 -3.50 -1.78 -23.29
N THR A 217 -4.39 -2.60 -23.86
CA THR A 217 -4.30 -3.06 -25.25
C THR A 217 -4.33 -1.88 -26.22
N ASP A 218 -5.18 -0.88 -26.02
CA ASP A 218 -5.24 0.34 -26.85
C ASP A 218 -3.93 1.14 -26.82
N VAL A 219 -3.31 1.27 -25.65
CA VAL A 219 -2.02 1.97 -25.53
C VAL A 219 -0.93 1.22 -26.30
N LEU A 220 -0.84 -0.10 -26.12
CA LEU A 220 0.15 -0.91 -26.82
C LEU A 220 -0.10 -0.94 -28.33
N ASP A 221 -1.35 -0.96 -28.77
CA ASP A 221 -1.72 -0.93 -30.18
C ASP A 221 -1.34 0.40 -30.84
N ALA A 222 -1.57 1.53 -30.17
CA ALA A 222 -1.12 2.83 -30.63
C ALA A 222 0.41 2.90 -30.73
N ILE A 223 1.13 2.32 -29.77
CA ILE A 223 2.60 2.22 -29.81
C ILE A 223 3.06 1.38 -31.01
N THR A 224 2.51 0.18 -31.20
CA THR A 224 2.94 -0.70 -32.31
C THR A 224 2.63 -0.10 -33.67
N LYS A 225 1.51 0.61 -33.81
CA LYS A 225 1.13 1.30 -35.04
C LYS A 225 2.05 2.49 -35.33
N HIS A 226 2.39 3.28 -34.30
CA HIS A 226 3.31 4.42 -34.43
C HIS A 226 4.73 3.99 -34.83
N LEU A 227 5.17 2.82 -34.34
CA LEU A 227 6.48 2.25 -34.66
C LEU A 227 6.52 1.48 -35.99
N ASP A 228 5.39 1.40 -36.70
CA ASP A 228 5.22 0.62 -37.96
C ASP A 228 5.63 -0.86 -37.82
N ILE A 229 5.37 -1.46 -36.65
CA ILE A 229 5.65 -2.88 -36.37
C ILE A 229 4.39 -3.75 -36.38
N GLY A 230 3.23 -3.14 -36.64
CA GLY A 230 1.93 -3.80 -36.75
C GLY A 230 0.90 -3.28 -35.75
N SER A 231 -0.08 -4.11 -35.45
CA SER A 231 -1.24 -3.79 -34.60
C SER A 231 -1.31 -4.82 -33.49
N TYR A 232 -0.91 -4.43 -32.28
CA TYR A 232 -0.94 -5.30 -31.10
C TYR A 232 -2.32 -5.93 -30.88
N ARG A 233 -3.39 -5.18 -31.19
CA ARG A 233 -4.77 -5.65 -31.07
C ARG A 233 -5.07 -6.82 -32.00
N ASP A 234 -4.46 -6.86 -33.19
CA ASP A 234 -4.70 -7.91 -34.20
C ASP A 234 -3.83 -9.16 -34.00
N TRP A 235 -2.83 -9.10 -33.11
CA TRP A 235 -1.95 -10.22 -32.82
C TRP A 235 -2.63 -11.31 -31.99
N SER A 236 -2.26 -12.57 -32.23
CA SER A 236 -2.65 -13.68 -31.36
C SER A 236 -2.01 -13.55 -29.98
N GLU A 237 -2.56 -14.26 -28.99
CA GLU A 237 -2.03 -14.26 -27.62
C GLU A 237 -0.56 -14.67 -27.57
N GLU A 238 -0.15 -15.66 -28.36
CA GLU A 238 1.23 -16.11 -28.43
C GLU A 238 2.15 -15.02 -28.99
N ARG A 239 1.70 -14.31 -30.03
CA ARG A 239 2.46 -13.22 -30.64
C ARG A 239 2.56 -12.01 -29.71
N ARG A 240 1.49 -11.70 -28.96
CA ARG A 240 1.50 -10.67 -27.92
C ARG A 240 2.52 -11.02 -26.83
N GLN A 241 2.48 -12.24 -26.30
CA GLN A 241 3.47 -12.71 -25.32
C GLN A 241 4.90 -12.64 -25.86
N GLU A 242 5.15 -13.12 -27.07
CA GLU A 242 6.48 -13.08 -27.69
C GLU A 242 7.03 -11.66 -27.76
N TRP A 243 6.22 -10.71 -28.26
CA TRP A 243 6.61 -9.31 -28.36
C TRP A 243 6.82 -8.66 -26.98
N LEU A 244 5.89 -8.85 -26.04
CA LEU A 244 6.01 -8.32 -24.68
C LEU A 244 7.27 -8.82 -23.99
N LEU A 245 7.59 -10.11 -24.12
CA LEU A 245 8.80 -10.68 -23.51
C LEU A 245 10.09 -10.17 -24.17
N SER A 246 10.07 -9.97 -25.49
CA SER A 246 11.18 -9.32 -26.21
C SER A 246 11.41 -7.91 -25.68
N GLU A 247 10.36 -7.10 -25.56
CA GLU A 247 10.47 -5.74 -25.03
C GLU A 247 10.86 -5.72 -23.55
N LEU A 248 10.28 -6.60 -22.72
CA LEU A 248 10.61 -6.73 -21.30
C LEU A 248 12.07 -7.14 -21.03
N ALA A 249 12.69 -7.88 -21.96
CA ALA A 249 14.12 -8.21 -21.94
C ALA A 249 15.00 -7.07 -22.52
N SER A 250 14.45 -6.22 -23.39
CA SER A 250 15.14 -5.08 -23.98
C SER A 250 15.43 -3.97 -22.96
N LYS A 251 16.54 -3.26 -23.16
CA LYS A 251 16.90 -2.03 -22.43
C LYS A 251 16.58 -0.76 -23.21
N ARG A 252 16.12 -0.90 -24.46
CA ARG A 252 15.76 0.22 -25.32
C ARG A 252 14.42 0.79 -24.85
N PRO A 253 14.28 2.12 -24.70
CA PRO A 253 12.97 2.75 -24.48
C PRO A 253 12.01 2.46 -25.63
N LEU A 254 10.77 2.13 -25.30
CA LEU A 254 9.78 1.68 -26.27
C LEU A 254 9.16 2.83 -27.07
N PHE A 255 8.81 3.94 -26.41
CA PHE A 255 8.17 5.09 -27.05
C PHE A 255 8.72 6.44 -26.56
N GLY A 256 8.62 7.45 -27.42
CA GLY A 256 9.03 8.83 -27.15
C GLY A 256 7.86 9.74 -26.83
N ALA A 257 8.14 11.04 -26.67
CA ALA A 257 7.13 12.08 -26.42
C ALA A 257 6.23 12.35 -27.65
N ASP A 258 6.60 11.82 -28.81
CA ASP A 258 5.95 11.98 -30.11
C ASP A 258 4.80 10.98 -30.37
N LEU A 259 4.56 10.03 -29.47
CA LEU A 259 3.47 9.07 -29.57
C LEU A 259 2.12 9.81 -29.65
N PRO A 260 1.30 9.62 -30.70
CA PRO A 260 -0.05 10.17 -30.76
C PRO A 260 -0.94 9.54 -29.69
N LYS A 261 -1.59 10.38 -28.86
CA LYS A 261 -2.43 9.93 -27.74
C LYS A 261 -3.87 10.41 -27.94
N THR A 262 -4.82 9.48 -27.86
CA THR A 262 -6.22 9.83 -27.56
C THR A 262 -6.35 10.25 -26.09
N GLU A 263 -7.47 10.85 -25.70
CA GLU A 263 -7.74 11.19 -24.29
C GLU A 263 -7.64 9.95 -23.38
N GLU A 264 -8.14 8.81 -23.84
CA GLU A 264 -8.10 7.55 -23.11
C GLU A 264 -6.68 6.98 -22.97
N ILE A 265 -5.85 7.09 -24.02
CA ILE A 265 -4.44 6.67 -23.96
C ILE A 265 -3.65 7.60 -23.04
N ALA A 266 -3.91 8.91 -23.10
CA ALA A 266 -3.28 9.88 -22.23
C ALA A 266 -3.59 9.58 -20.76
N ASP A 267 -4.86 9.33 -20.40
CA ASP A 267 -5.26 8.95 -19.04
C ASP A 267 -4.49 7.73 -18.52
N VAL A 268 -4.34 6.65 -19.32
CA VAL A 268 -3.58 5.47 -18.90
C VAL A 268 -2.11 5.79 -18.66
N LEU A 269 -1.45 6.50 -19.58
CA LEU A 269 -0.04 6.85 -19.45
C LEU A 269 0.22 7.83 -18.30
N ASP A 270 -0.61 8.85 -18.16
CA ASP A 270 -0.52 9.86 -17.11
C ASP A 270 -0.79 9.26 -15.73
N THR A 271 -1.63 8.22 -15.65
CA THR A 271 -1.77 7.42 -14.43
C THR A 271 -0.44 6.82 -14.02
N PHE A 272 0.26 6.14 -14.93
CA PHE A 272 1.57 5.57 -14.61
C PHE A 272 2.62 6.63 -14.28
N HIS A 273 2.52 7.83 -14.87
CA HIS A 273 3.38 8.96 -14.48
C HIS A 273 3.12 9.40 -13.03
N VAL A 274 1.86 9.46 -12.59
CA VAL A 274 1.52 9.71 -11.17
C VAL A 274 2.11 8.62 -10.27
N LEU A 275 2.06 7.35 -10.68
CA LEU A 275 2.68 6.25 -9.92
C LEU A 275 4.21 6.34 -9.85
N ALA A 276 4.85 6.88 -10.88
CA ALA A 276 6.30 7.06 -10.93
C ALA A 276 6.79 8.24 -10.06
N GLU A 277 5.94 9.27 -9.88
CA GLU A 277 6.25 10.48 -9.11
C GLU A 277 5.99 10.34 -7.62
N LEU A 278 4.93 9.62 -7.23
CA LEU A 278 4.54 9.50 -5.83
C LEU A 278 5.32 8.41 -5.08
N PRO A 279 5.49 8.56 -3.75
CA PRO A 279 6.11 7.53 -2.92
C PRO A 279 5.39 6.19 -3.04
N SER A 280 6.16 5.10 -3.20
CA SER A 280 5.62 3.75 -3.39
C SER A 280 4.81 3.23 -2.19
N ASP A 281 5.03 3.79 -1.00
CA ASP A 281 4.25 3.48 0.20
C ASP A 281 2.78 3.88 0.09
N CYS A 282 2.43 4.80 -0.82
CA CYS A 282 1.07 5.24 -1.13
C CYS A 282 0.24 4.16 -1.83
N PHE A 283 0.89 3.22 -2.51
CA PHE A 283 0.20 2.31 -3.42
C PHE A 283 0.18 0.86 -2.93
N GLY A 284 -0.87 0.17 -3.37
CA GLY A 284 -1.10 -1.25 -3.20
C GLY A 284 -0.88 -2.01 -4.51
N ALA A 285 -1.95 -2.62 -5.03
CA ALA A 285 -1.95 -3.40 -6.26
C ALA A 285 -2.27 -2.54 -7.48
N TYR A 286 -1.80 -2.97 -8.66
CA TYR A 286 -2.39 -2.60 -9.93
C TYR A 286 -3.30 -3.75 -10.38
N ILE A 287 -4.60 -3.54 -10.35
CA ILE A 287 -5.64 -4.52 -10.64
C ILE A 287 -6.08 -4.36 -12.10
N ILE A 288 -6.13 -5.48 -12.81
CA ILE A 288 -6.59 -5.51 -14.21
C ILE A 288 -7.99 -6.10 -14.23
N SER A 289 -9.01 -5.26 -14.39
CA SER A 289 -10.38 -5.72 -14.64
C SER A 289 -10.46 -6.42 -15.99
N MET A 290 -11.40 -7.36 -16.13
CA MET A 290 -11.60 -8.12 -17.37
C MET A 290 -10.31 -8.81 -17.86
N ALA A 291 -9.48 -9.30 -16.93
CA ALA A 291 -8.28 -10.04 -17.27
C ALA A 291 -8.64 -11.43 -17.80
N THR A 292 -8.03 -11.82 -18.91
CA THR A 292 -8.32 -13.08 -19.61
C THR A 292 -7.07 -13.91 -19.88
N ALA A 293 -5.93 -13.25 -20.11
CA ALA A 293 -4.74 -13.90 -20.63
C ALA A 293 -3.44 -13.42 -19.95
N PRO A 294 -2.33 -14.19 -20.07
CA PRO A 294 -1.02 -13.76 -19.58
C PRO A 294 -0.55 -12.41 -20.16
N SER A 295 -0.87 -12.11 -21.43
CA SER A 295 -0.49 -10.85 -22.06
C SER A 295 -1.07 -9.62 -21.36
N ASP A 296 -2.25 -9.71 -20.75
CA ASP A 296 -2.87 -8.61 -19.99
C ASP A 296 -1.97 -8.18 -18.81
N VAL A 297 -1.44 -9.16 -18.08
CA VAL A 297 -0.53 -8.92 -16.95
C VAL A 297 0.82 -8.38 -17.42
N LEU A 298 1.39 -9.00 -18.46
CA LEU A 298 2.68 -8.59 -19.03
C LEU A 298 2.62 -7.19 -19.66
N ALA A 299 1.48 -6.80 -20.24
CA ALA A 299 1.25 -5.47 -20.79
C ALA A 299 1.38 -4.38 -19.71
N VAL A 300 0.77 -4.59 -18.54
CA VAL A 300 0.90 -3.65 -17.41
C VAL A 300 2.31 -3.62 -16.86
N GLU A 301 2.98 -4.78 -16.73
CA GLU A 301 4.40 -4.80 -16.32
C GLU A 301 5.29 -3.99 -17.28
N LEU A 302 5.05 -4.09 -18.59
CA LEU A 302 5.77 -3.30 -19.59
C LEU A 302 5.47 -1.81 -19.45
N LEU A 303 4.19 -1.42 -19.35
CA LEU A 303 3.80 -0.01 -19.22
C LEU A 303 4.32 0.62 -17.93
N GLN A 304 4.31 -0.09 -16.80
CA GLN A 304 4.94 0.40 -15.56
C GLN A 304 6.43 0.70 -15.75
N ARG A 305 7.16 -0.18 -16.46
CA ARG A 305 8.58 0.00 -16.75
C ARG A 305 8.82 1.20 -17.68
N GLU A 306 8.09 1.28 -18.79
CA GLU A 306 8.28 2.36 -19.79
C GLU A 306 7.88 3.73 -19.25
N CYS A 307 6.87 3.80 -18.38
CA CYS A 307 6.50 5.03 -17.67
C CYS A 307 7.38 5.32 -16.45
N LYS A 308 8.48 4.57 -16.26
CA LYS A 308 9.54 4.79 -15.25
C LYS A 308 9.04 4.67 -13.81
N VAL A 309 8.07 3.81 -13.55
CA VAL A 309 7.66 3.48 -12.18
C VAL A 309 8.83 2.76 -11.48
N ARG A 310 9.55 3.46 -10.61
CA ARG A 310 10.81 2.97 -10.00
C ARG A 310 10.62 1.70 -9.19
N GLN A 311 9.51 1.62 -8.48
CA GLN A 311 9.08 0.45 -7.71
C GLN A 311 7.72 0.01 -8.24
N PRO A 312 7.68 -0.81 -9.29
CA PRO A 312 6.45 -1.19 -9.95
C PRO A 312 5.52 -1.93 -8.97
N LEU A 313 4.23 -1.56 -9.01
CA LEU A 313 3.18 -2.19 -8.23
C LEU A 313 3.05 -3.66 -8.62
N ARG A 314 2.57 -4.48 -7.67
CA ARG A 314 2.20 -5.86 -7.97
C ARG A 314 0.98 -5.86 -8.88
N VAL A 315 1.06 -6.61 -9.98
CA VAL A 315 -0.04 -6.71 -10.95
C VAL A 315 -0.97 -7.86 -10.56
N VAL A 316 -2.27 -7.58 -10.51
CA VAL A 316 -3.31 -8.47 -10.00
C VAL A 316 -4.38 -8.66 -11.07
N PRO A 317 -4.42 -9.81 -11.77
CA PRO A 317 -5.51 -10.10 -12.68
C PRO A 317 -6.81 -10.32 -11.91
N LEU A 318 -7.89 -9.69 -12.37
CA LEU A 318 -9.26 -9.91 -11.90
C LEU A 318 -10.01 -10.71 -12.96
N PHE A 319 -10.26 -11.99 -12.64
CA PHE A 319 -11.04 -12.90 -13.50
C PHE A 319 -12.52 -12.79 -13.15
N GLU A 320 -13.34 -12.35 -14.11
CA GLU A 320 -14.73 -11.97 -13.86
C GLU A 320 -15.75 -12.88 -14.54
N LYS A 321 -15.56 -13.28 -15.80
CA LYS A 321 -16.52 -14.18 -16.47
C LYS A 321 -16.24 -15.63 -16.13
N LEU A 322 -17.23 -16.50 -16.39
CA LEU A 322 -17.10 -17.93 -16.11
C LEU A 322 -15.95 -18.56 -16.90
N ALA A 323 -15.84 -18.22 -18.19
CA ALA A 323 -14.76 -18.71 -19.06
C ALA A 323 -13.37 -18.23 -18.58
N ASP A 324 -13.27 -16.99 -18.09
CA ASP A 324 -12.03 -16.43 -17.58
C ASP A 324 -11.60 -17.18 -16.30
N LEU A 325 -12.54 -17.52 -15.42
CA LEU A 325 -12.29 -18.33 -14.23
C LEU A 325 -11.87 -19.77 -14.57
N GLU A 326 -12.38 -20.34 -15.65
CA GLU A 326 -11.96 -21.65 -16.15
C GLU A 326 -10.54 -21.62 -16.72
N ALA A 327 -10.17 -20.53 -17.41
CA ALA A 327 -8.84 -20.33 -18.00
C ALA A 327 -7.79 -19.84 -16.98
N ALA A 328 -8.20 -19.25 -15.85
CA ALA A 328 -7.32 -18.61 -14.88
C ALA A 328 -6.14 -19.48 -14.41
N PRO A 329 -6.31 -20.78 -14.05
CA PRO A 329 -5.19 -21.62 -13.65
C PRO A 329 -4.15 -21.79 -14.76
N ALA A 330 -4.57 -21.95 -16.01
CA ALA A 330 -3.68 -22.09 -17.15
C ALA A 330 -2.93 -20.78 -17.45
N ALA A 331 -3.62 -19.64 -17.37
CA ALA A 331 -3.01 -18.32 -17.54
C ALA A 331 -1.95 -18.05 -16.46
N VAL A 332 -2.25 -18.34 -15.20
CA VAL A 332 -1.32 -18.16 -14.08
C VAL A 332 -0.14 -19.15 -14.16
N ALA A 333 -0.38 -20.41 -14.54
CA ALA A 333 0.70 -21.38 -14.77
C ALA A 333 1.64 -20.90 -15.88
N ARG A 334 1.08 -20.37 -16.98
CA ARG A 334 1.87 -19.79 -18.07
C ARG A 334 2.71 -18.61 -17.58
N LEU A 335 2.13 -17.68 -16.82
CA LEU A 335 2.89 -16.58 -16.20
C LEU A 335 4.03 -17.08 -15.31
N PHE A 336 3.79 -18.10 -14.47
CA PHE A 336 4.83 -18.66 -13.60
C PHE A 336 5.91 -19.45 -14.34
N SER A 337 5.63 -19.94 -15.55
CA SER A 337 6.61 -20.59 -16.42
C SER A 337 7.56 -19.62 -17.13
N ILE A 338 7.29 -18.31 -17.08
CA ILE A 338 8.12 -17.28 -17.69
C ILE A 338 9.16 -16.80 -16.65
N ASP A 339 10.44 -17.05 -16.92
CA ASP A 339 11.54 -16.70 -16.00
C ASP A 339 11.56 -15.21 -15.63
N TRP A 340 11.33 -14.32 -16.61
CA TRP A 340 11.28 -12.87 -16.37
C TRP A 340 10.23 -12.51 -15.34
N TYR A 341 9.00 -13.02 -15.51
CA TYR A 341 7.87 -12.75 -14.62
C TYR A 341 8.11 -13.39 -13.25
N LYS A 342 8.64 -14.61 -13.23
CA LYS A 342 8.97 -15.34 -12.01
C LYS A 342 9.96 -14.58 -11.13
N ASN A 343 11.00 -14.02 -11.74
CA ASN A 343 12.00 -13.19 -11.07
C ASN A 343 11.38 -11.87 -10.58
N ARG A 344 10.51 -11.26 -11.39
CA ARG A 344 9.82 -9.99 -11.09
C ARG A 344 8.92 -10.07 -9.86
N ILE A 345 8.17 -11.16 -9.68
CA ILE A 345 7.19 -11.31 -8.59
C ILE A 345 7.78 -11.79 -7.27
N GLN A 346 9.06 -12.19 -7.26
CA GLN A 346 9.79 -12.61 -6.05
C GLN A 346 9.03 -13.65 -5.20
N GLY A 347 8.41 -14.63 -5.86
CA GLY A 347 7.69 -15.72 -5.20
C GLY A 347 6.34 -15.33 -4.58
N LYS A 348 5.75 -14.18 -4.91
CA LYS A 348 4.43 -13.76 -4.42
C LYS A 348 3.51 -13.36 -5.58
N GLN A 349 2.31 -13.91 -5.64
CA GLN A 349 1.28 -13.52 -6.60
C GLN A 349 -0.02 -13.24 -5.87
N GLU A 350 -0.72 -12.18 -6.28
CA GLU A 350 -2.08 -11.93 -5.85
C GLU A 350 -3.02 -12.05 -7.06
N VAL A 351 -4.16 -12.72 -6.86
CA VAL A 351 -5.19 -12.91 -7.90
C VAL A 351 -6.52 -12.45 -7.31
N MET A 352 -7.25 -11.62 -8.05
CA MET A 352 -8.55 -11.14 -7.62
C MET A 352 -9.67 -11.95 -8.24
N ILE A 353 -10.72 -12.20 -7.45
CA ILE A 353 -11.92 -12.92 -7.89
C ILE A 353 -13.20 -12.09 -7.67
N GLY A 354 -14.01 -11.95 -8.72
CA GLY A 354 -15.21 -11.11 -8.73
C GLY A 354 -16.52 -11.88 -8.56
N TYR A 355 -17.04 -12.02 -7.33
CA TYR A 355 -18.28 -12.77 -7.09
C TYR A 355 -19.50 -12.17 -7.78
N SER A 356 -19.67 -10.84 -7.69
CA SER A 356 -20.82 -10.16 -8.28
C SER A 356 -20.81 -10.23 -9.80
N ASP A 357 -19.64 -10.08 -10.41
CA ASP A 357 -19.52 -10.00 -11.87
C ASP A 357 -19.65 -11.39 -12.51
N SER A 358 -19.01 -12.42 -11.95
CA SER A 358 -19.27 -13.82 -12.36
C SER A 358 -20.73 -14.22 -12.15
N GLY A 359 -21.35 -13.72 -11.08
CA GLY A 359 -22.77 -13.96 -10.79
C GLY A 359 -23.72 -13.33 -11.80
N LYS A 360 -23.37 -12.18 -12.40
CA LYS A 360 -24.15 -11.55 -13.49
C LYS A 360 -23.99 -12.33 -14.80
N ASP A 361 -22.81 -12.89 -15.05
CA ASP A 361 -22.49 -13.63 -16.27
C ASP A 361 -23.21 -14.99 -16.34
N ALA A 362 -23.05 -15.84 -15.32
CA ALA A 362 -23.49 -17.24 -15.35
C ALA A 362 -24.46 -17.65 -14.24
N GLY A 363 -24.97 -16.69 -13.46
CA GLY A 363 -25.79 -16.94 -12.28
C GLY A 363 -24.99 -17.33 -11.04
N ARG A 364 -25.51 -16.99 -9.86
CA ARG A 364 -24.77 -17.06 -8.59
C ARG A 364 -24.28 -18.47 -8.21
N LEU A 365 -25.05 -19.51 -8.52
CA LEU A 365 -24.68 -20.89 -8.17
C LEU A 365 -23.47 -21.37 -8.99
N SER A 366 -23.54 -21.22 -10.31
CA SER A 366 -22.47 -21.58 -11.24
C SER A 366 -21.19 -20.80 -10.93
N ALA A 367 -21.32 -19.49 -10.73
CA ALA A 367 -20.22 -18.62 -10.34
C ALA A 367 -19.55 -19.06 -9.04
N ALA A 368 -20.33 -19.33 -7.98
CA ALA A 368 -19.77 -19.75 -6.69
C ALA A 368 -19.02 -21.09 -6.78
N TRP A 369 -19.56 -22.06 -7.53
CA TRP A 369 -18.89 -23.35 -7.73
C TRP A 369 -17.63 -23.22 -8.59
N GLN A 370 -17.68 -22.43 -9.66
CA GLN A 370 -16.51 -22.21 -10.52
C GLN A 370 -15.41 -21.45 -9.77
N LEU A 371 -15.76 -20.47 -8.94
CA LEU A 371 -14.81 -19.77 -8.06
C LEU A 371 -14.13 -20.71 -7.06
N TYR A 372 -14.86 -21.68 -6.51
CA TYR A 372 -14.29 -22.69 -5.61
C TYR A 372 -13.24 -23.54 -6.34
N LYS A 373 -13.61 -24.12 -7.49
CA LYS A 373 -12.70 -24.93 -8.32
C LYS A 373 -11.49 -24.13 -8.81
N ALA A 374 -11.69 -22.90 -9.27
CA ALA A 374 -10.61 -22.03 -9.74
C ALA A 374 -9.58 -21.77 -8.63
N GLN A 375 -10.04 -21.52 -7.40
CA GLN A 375 -9.15 -21.36 -6.25
C GLN A 375 -8.36 -22.64 -5.92
N GLU A 376 -8.99 -23.82 -5.91
CA GLU A 376 -8.29 -25.09 -5.70
C GLU A 376 -7.17 -25.30 -6.74
N GLU A 377 -7.46 -25.07 -8.02
CA GLU A 377 -6.48 -25.24 -9.09
C GLU A 377 -5.37 -24.17 -9.02
N LEU A 378 -5.69 -22.91 -8.73
CA LEU A 378 -4.70 -21.86 -8.53
C LEU A 378 -3.77 -22.16 -7.35
N ILE A 379 -4.29 -22.72 -6.25
CA ILE A 379 -3.48 -23.16 -5.11
C ILE A 379 -2.50 -24.27 -5.53
N LYS A 380 -2.95 -25.24 -6.32
CA LYS A 380 -2.10 -26.33 -6.84
C LYS A 380 -0.98 -25.77 -7.74
N VAL A 381 -1.33 -24.91 -8.69
CA VAL A 381 -0.36 -24.24 -9.59
C VAL A 381 0.65 -23.43 -8.79
N ALA A 382 0.18 -22.61 -7.83
CA ALA A 382 1.07 -21.81 -7.00
C ALA A 382 2.04 -22.69 -6.18
N LYS A 383 1.55 -23.82 -5.63
CA LYS A 383 2.38 -24.77 -4.89
C LYS A 383 3.43 -25.46 -5.78
N GLU A 384 3.04 -25.90 -6.98
CA GLU A 384 3.95 -26.51 -7.96
C GLU A 384 5.12 -25.59 -8.30
N TYR A 385 4.83 -24.31 -8.51
CA TYR A 385 5.83 -23.31 -8.85
C TYR A 385 6.48 -22.63 -7.62
N GLY A 386 6.14 -23.01 -6.39
CA GLY A 386 6.71 -22.40 -5.17
C GLY A 386 6.37 -20.91 -4.98
N VAL A 387 5.17 -20.49 -5.39
CA VAL A 387 4.65 -19.11 -5.22
C VAL A 387 3.71 -19.04 -4.02
N LYS A 388 3.87 -18.01 -3.19
CA LYS A 388 2.86 -17.63 -2.21
C LYS A 388 1.72 -16.90 -2.90
N LEU A 389 0.60 -17.59 -3.08
CA LEU A 389 -0.63 -17.03 -3.62
C LEU A 389 -1.44 -16.31 -2.53
N THR A 390 -1.92 -15.12 -2.85
CA THR A 390 -2.91 -14.37 -2.07
C THR A 390 -4.18 -14.22 -2.91
N MET A 391 -5.33 -14.66 -2.37
CA MET A 391 -6.62 -14.43 -3.01
C MET A 391 -7.19 -13.08 -2.56
N PHE A 392 -7.44 -12.18 -3.50
CA PHE A 392 -8.17 -10.94 -3.26
C PHE A 392 -9.65 -11.16 -3.57
N HIS A 393 -10.47 -11.27 -2.53
CA HIS A 393 -11.90 -11.45 -2.63
C HIS A 393 -12.61 -10.12 -2.96
N GLY A 394 -13.20 -10.02 -4.15
CA GLY A 394 -14.04 -8.89 -4.56
C GLY A 394 -15.40 -8.84 -3.86
N ARG A 395 -16.20 -7.82 -4.20
CA ARG A 395 -17.53 -7.61 -3.62
C ARG A 395 -18.52 -8.73 -3.94
N GLY A 396 -19.53 -8.89 -3.10
CA GLY A 396 -20.67 -9.79 -3.33
C GLY A 396 -20.51 -11.22 -2.82
N GLY A 397 -19.30 -11.61 -2.43
CA GLY A 397 -18.98 -12.89 -1.81
C GLY A 397 -19.52 -13.02 -0.38
N THR A 398 -19.56 -14.25 0.13
CA THR A 398 -19.97 -14.54 1.52
C THR A 398 -19.01 -13.92 2.55
N VAL A 399 -17.73 -13.82 2.21
CA VAL A 399 -16.68 -13.17 3.03
C VAL A 399 -16.93 -11.68 3.27
N GLY A 400 -17.68 -11.01 2.38
CA GLY A 400 -18.00 -9.59 2.47
C GLY A 400 -19.23 -9.26 3.31
N ARG A 401 -19.86 -10.24 3.97
CA ARG A 401 -21.10 -10.03 4.75
C ARG A 401 -20.88 -9.26 6.06
N GLY A 402 -19.65 -9.25 6.59
CA GLY A 402 -19.36 -8.69 7.89
C GLY A 402 -20.01 -9.47 9.05
N GLY A 403 -19.70 -9.07 10.27
CA GLY A 403 -20.24 -9.72 11.48
C GLY A 403 -19.86 -11.20 11.61
N GLY A 404 -20.74 -11.99 12.23
CA GLY A 404 -20.53 -13.42 12.45
C GLY A 404 -20.38 -14.28 11.18
N PRO A 405 -21.21 -14.10 10.12
CA PRO A 405 -21.16 -14.93 8.92
C PRO A 405 -19.81 -14.94 8.19
N THR A 406 -19.05 -13.84 8.26
CA THR A 406 -17.70 -13.75 7.67
C THR A 406 -16.74 -14.79 8.24
N HIS A 407 -16.82 -15.13 9.53
CA HIS A 407 -15.92 -16.10 10.15
C HIS A 407 -16.06 -17.48 9.49
N LEU A 408 -17.28 -18.00 9.38
CA LEU A 408 -17.53 -19.29 8.72
C LEU A 408 -17.19 -19.24 7.22
N ALA A 409 -17.45 -18.11 6.56
CA ALA A 409 -17.13 -17.94 5.14
C ALA A 409 -15.61 -17.97 4.85
N ILE A 410 -14.78 -17.51 5.79
CA ILE A 410 -13.31 -17.63 5.70
C ILE A 410 -12.91 -19.10 5.90
N LEU A 411 -13.49 -19.78 6.90
CA LEU A 411 -13.20 -21.19 7.17
C LEU A 411 -13.65 -22.15 6.06
N SER A 412 -14.59 -21.73 5.21
CA SER A 412 -15.10 -22.54 4.10
C SER A 412 -14.33 -22.34 2.80
N GLN A 413 -13.26 -21.54 2.77
CA GLN A 413 -12.41 -21.45 1.57
C GLN A 413 -11.67 -22.78 1.34
N PRO A 414 -11.30 -23.10 0.08
CA PRO A 414 -10.59 -24.34 -0.25
C PRO A 414 -9.21 -24.49 0.40
#